data_AF-H3NVW0-F1
#
_entry.id   AF-H3NVW0-F1
#
_cell.length_a   1.000
_cell.length_b   1.000
_cell.length_c   1.000
_cell.angle_alpha   90.00
_cell.angle_beta   90.00
_cell.angle_gamma   90.00
#
_symmetry.space_group_name_H-M   'P 1'
#
loop_
_entity.id
_entity.type
_entity.pdbx_description
1 polymer ?
#
loop_
_entity_poly.entity_id
_entity_poly.type
_entity_poly.pdbx_seq_one_letter_code
_entity_poly.pdbx_strand_id
1 'polypeptide(L)'
;MDFSELVVSQIKAPLDALCEGLMAAGELDQYLFFNGVAEMMGDGGDEGAVMMACIELGRCAFLGFRFTPDVELQVTTILDRAIELSSIMSADSMQ
;
A
#
# COMPACT_ATOMS: atom_id res chain seq x y z
N MET A 1 16.51 -9.47 -6.56
CA MET A 1 15.52 -8.39 -6.71
C MET A 1 15.94 -7.31 -5.74
N ASP A 2 16.09 -6.08 -6.20
CA ASP A 2 16.40 -4.96 -5.32
C ASP A 2 15.21 -4.65 -4.41
N PHE A 3 15.44 -4.07 -3.22
CA PHE A 3 14.36 -3.70 -2.29
C PHE A 3 13.36 -2.76 -2.97
N SER A 4 13.84 -1.75 -3.70
CA SER A 4 13.00 -0.83 -4.44
C SER A 4 12.11 -1.54 -5.47
N GLU A 5 12.67 -2.47 -6.25
CA GLU A 5 11.93 -3.29 -7.21
C GLU A 5 10.87 -4.16 -6.53
N LEU A 6 11.19 -4.72 -5.35
CA LEU A 6 10.25 -5.50 -4.56
C LEU A 6 9.09 -4.62 -4.08
N VAL A 7 9.37 -3.47 -3.47
CA VAL A 7 8.35 -2.52 -3.01
C VAL A 7 7.44 -2.08 -4.16
N VAL A 8 8.03 -1.71 -5.30
CA VAL A 8 7.27 -1.24 -6.46
C VAL A 8 6.36 -2.34 -6.99
N SER A 9 6.88 -3.55 -7.18
CA SER A 9 6.12 -4.66 -7.76
C SER A 9 5.06 -5.23 -6.82
N GLN A 10 5.33 -5.26 -5.51
CA GLN A 10 4.48 -5.91 -4.52
C GLN A 10 3.43 -4.99 -3.91
N ILE A 11 3.72 -3.69 -3.85
CA ILE A 11 2.89 -2.72 -3.12
C ILE A 11 2.50 -1.56 -4.03
N LYS A 12 3.47 -0.80 -4.55
CA LYS A 12 3.19 0.47 -5.23
C LYS A 12 2.37 0.30 -6.50
N ALA A 13 2.78 -0.59 -7.41
CA ALA A 13 2.05 -0.81 -8.66
C ALA A 13 0.62 -1.34 -8.43
N PRO A 14 0.38 -2.31 -7.52
CA PRO A 14 -0.99 -2.67 -7.10
C PRO A 14 -1.78 -1.50 -6.50
N LEU A 15 -1.14 -0.65 -5.70
CA LEU A 15 -1.76 0.51 -5.07
C LEU A 15 -2.12 1.59 -6.10
N ASP A 16 -1.27 1.83 -7.09
CA ASP A 16 -1.53 2.73 -8.22
C ASP A 16 -2.73 2.22 -9.05
N ALA A 17 -2.77 0.92 -9.36
CA ALA A 17 -3.89 0.29 -10.06
C ALA A 17 -5.22 0.38 -9.27
N LEU A 18 -5.15 0.22 -7.95
CA LEU A 18 -6.30 0.44 -7.07
C LEU A 18 -6.77 1.90 -7.16
N CYS A 19 -5.85 2.86 -7.13
CA CYS A 19 -6.17 4.30 -7.23
C CYS A 19 -6.85 4.64 -8.55
N GLU A 20 -6.39 4.07 -9.68
CA GLU A 20 -7.04 4.22 -10.99
C GLU A 20 -8.49 3.70 -10.95
N GLY A 21 -8.71 2.52 -10.35
CA GLY A 21 -10.04 1.93 -10.21
C GLY A 21 -10.98 2.78 -9.35
N LEU A 22 -10.48 3.30 -8.22
CA LEU A 22 -11.25 4.16 -7.31
C LEU A 22 -11.60 5.50 -7.97
N MET A 23 -10.67 6.11 -8.70
CA MET A 23 -10.91 7.34 -9.44
C MET A 23 -11.97 7.13 -10.54
N ALA A 24 -11.90 6.03 -11.28
CA ALA A 24 -12.88 5.69 -12.30
C ALA A 24 -14.29 5.44 -11.72
N ALA A 25 -14.37 4.91 -10.51
CA ALA A 25 -15.63 4.67 -9.80
C ALA A 25 -16.20 5.93 -9.11
N GLY A 26 -15.44 7.03 -9.03
CA GLY A 26 -15.84 8.24 -8.31
C GLY A 26 -15.71 8.14 -6.79
N GLU A 27 -14.98 7.13 -6.30
CA GLU A 27 -14.72 6.85 -4.88
C GLU A 27 -13.57 7.73 -4.38
N LEU A 28 -13.81 9.05 -4.36
CA LEU A 28 -12.77 10.07 -4.19
C LEU A 28 -12.11 10.05 -2.81
N ASP A 29 -12.84 9.75 -1.75
CA ASP A 29 -12.29 9.73 -0.39
C ASP A 29 -11.29 8.57 -0.22
N GLN A 30 -11.63 7.38 -0.74
CA GLN A 30 -10.75 6.23 -0.75
C GLN A 30 -9.54 6.50 -1.65
N TYR A 31 -9.77 7.07 -2.86
CA TYR A 31 -8.69 7.45 -3.77
C TYR A 31 -7.68 8.39 -3.10
N LEU A 32 -8.14 9.47 -2.47
CA LEU A 32 -7.27 10.45 -1.81
C LEU A 32 -6.40 9.80 -0.73
N PHE A 33 -6.97 8.87 0.04
CA PHE A 33 -6.23 8.13 1.05
C PHE A 33 -5.15 7.23 0.42
N PHE A 34 -5.52 6.33 -0.49
CA PHE A 34 -4.58 5.37 -1.06
C PHE A 34 -3.52 6.04 -1.94
N ASN A 35 -3.88 7.09 -2.67
CA ASN A 35 -2.92 7.88 -3.43
C ASN A 35 -1.92 8.59 -2.50
N GLY A 36 -2.37 9.12 -1.37
CA GLY A 36 -1.48 9.70 -0.36
C GLY A 36 -0.47 8.69 0.20
N VAL A 37 -0.90 7.44 0.41
CA VAL A 37 -0.02 6.33 0.81
C VAL A 37 0.98 5.99 -0.31
N ALA A 38 0.54 5.93 -1.56
CA ALA A 38 1.40 5.64 -2.72
C ALA A 38 2.48 6.70 -2.92
N GLU A 39 2.13 7.98 -2.75
CA GLU A 39 3.06 9.11 -2.82
C GLU A 39 4.08 9.06 -1.67
N MET A 40 3.66 8.67 -0.47
CA MET A 40 4.56 8.51 0.69
C MET A 40 5.67 7.48 0.43
N MET A 41 5.38 6.40 -0.31
CA MET A 41 6.37 5.38 -0.67
C MET A 41 7.40 5.87 -1.70
N GLY A 42 7.12 6.95 -2.44
CA GLY A 42 8.03 7.48 -3.46
C GLY A 42 8.38 6.43 -4.53
N ASP A 43 9.67 6.27 -4.81
CA ASP A 43 10.23 5.25 -5.70
C ASP A 43 10.54 3.90 -5.01
N GLY A 44 10.21 3.78 -3.72
CA GLY A 44 10.48 2.59 -2.91
C GLY A 44 11.94 2.43 -2.46
N GLY A 45 12.80 3.42 -2.71
CA GLY A 45 14.22 3.37 -2.30
C GLY A 45 14.47 3.75 -0.84
N ASP A 46 13.55 4.48 -0.20
CA ASP A 46 13.63 4.86 1.21
C ASP A 46 12.84 3.87 2.06
N GLU A 47 13.55 2.95 2.71
CA GLU A 47 12.98 1.94 3.59
C GLU A 47 12.14 2.53 4.73
N GLY A 48 12.55 3.68 5.29
CA GLY A 48 11.81 4.35 6.36
C GLY A 48 10.49 4.92 5.86
N ALA A 49 10.49 5.55 4.68
CA ALA A 49 9.28 6.05 4.03
C ALA A 49 8.31 4.90 3.67
N VAL A 50 8.84 3.78 3.16
CA VAL A 50 8.07 2.57 2.86
C VAL A 50 7.43 1.98 4.11
N MET A 51 8.17 1.89 5.22
CA MET A 51 7.64 1.39 6.50
C MET A 51 6.50 2.27 7.00
N MET A 52 6.69 3.59 6.98
CA MET A 52 5.65 4.55 7.40
C MET A 52 4.39 4.41 6.53
N ALA A 53 4.56 4.23 5.22
CA ALA A 53 3.44 4.05 4.30
C ALA A 53 2.71 2.72 4.53
N CYS A 54 3.42 1.62 4.84
CA CYS A 54 2.80 0.35 5.24
C CYS A 54 1.98 0.48 6.53
N ILE A 55 2.47 1.24 7.52
CA ILE A 55 1.74 1.52 8.76
C ILE A 55 0.49 2.35 8.46
N GLU A 56 0.64 3.41 7.65
CA GLU A 56 -0.47 4.28 7.27
C GLU A 56 -1.53 3.51 6.46
N LEU A 57 -1.13 2.59 5.58
CA LEU A 57 -2.03 1.73 4.83
C LEU A 57 -2.97 0.94 5.76
N GLY A 58 -2.44 0.41 6.87
CA GLY A 58 -3.24 -0.29 7.88
C GLY A 58 -4.34 0.56 8.53
N ARG A 59 -4.23 1.90 8.46
CA ARG A 59 -5.25 2.82 8.97
C ARG A 59 -6.57 2.71 8.19
N CYS A 60 -6.57 2.22 6.95
CA CYS A 60 -7.78 2.11 6.13
C CYS A 60 -8.89 1.29 6.79
N ALA A 61 -8.54 0.30 7.60
CA ALA A 61 -9.48 -0.54 8.36
C ALA A 61 -10.31 0.26 9.39
N PHE A 62 -9.84 1.43 9.81
CA PHE A 62 -10.47 2.27 10.83
C PHE A 62 -11.18 3.51 10.25
N LEU A 63 -11.07 3.76 8.94
CA LEU A 63 -11.65 4.94 8.30
C LEU A 63 -13.11 4.77 7.90
N GLY A 64 -13.67 3.56 8.03
CA GLY A 64 -15.07 3.28 7.72
C GLY A 64 -15.40 3.29 6.22
N PHE A 65 -14.38 3.14 5.36
CA PHE A 65 -14.57 3.01 3.92
C PHE A 65 -15.44 1.80 3.59
N ARG A 66 -16.32 1.98 2.60
CA ARG A 66 -17.06 0.88 1.98
C ARG A 66 -16.42 0.58 0.65
N PHE A 67 -16.17 -0.70 0.43
CA PHE A 67 -15.58 -1.20 -0.81
C PHE A 67 -16.58 -2.12 -1.49
N THR A 68 -16.49 -2.18 -2.82
CA THR A 68 -17.07 -3.31 -3.56
C THR A 68 -16.26 -4.57 -3.25
N PRO A 69 -16.81 -5.79 -3.42
CA PRO A 69 -16.09 -7.02 -3.12
C PRO A 69 -14.73 -7.15 -3.83
N ASP A 70 -14.64 -6.68 -5.08
CA ASP A 70 -13.41 -6.72 -5.86
C ASP A 70 -12.35 -5.76 -5.30
N VAL A 71 -12.76 -4.56 -4.89
CA VAL A 71 -11.88 -3.56 -4.29
C VAL A 71 -11.43 -4.01 -2.89
N GLU A 72 -12.34 -4.59 -2.11
CA GLU A 72 -12.02 -5.15 -0.80
C GLU A 72 -10.94 -6.23 -0.91
N LEU A 73 -11.07 -7.15 -1.87
CA LEU A 73 -10.07 -8.19 -2.12
C LEU A 73 -8.71 -7.59 -2.53
N GLN A 74 -8.70 -6.56 -3.37
CA GLN A 74 -7.45 -5.87 -3.75
C GLN A 74 -6.80 -5.21 -2.53
N VAL A 75 -7.56 -4.46 -1.73
CA VAL A 75 -7.07 -3.81 -0.51
C VAL A 75 -6.51 -4.85 0.47
N THR A 76 -7.23 -5.95 0.70
CA THR A 76 -6.74 -7.05 1.55
C THR A 76 -5.43 -7.63 1.03
N THR A 77 -5.32 -7.88 -0.27
CA THR A 77 -4.10 -8.41 -0.87
C THR A 77 -2.91 -7.47 -0.69
N ILE A 78 -3.11 -6.15 -0.86
CA ILE A 78 -2.05 -5.16 -0.65
C ILE A 78 -1.66 -5.09 0.83
N LEU A 79 -2.62 -5.16 1.75
CA LEU A 79 -2.35 -5.20 3.19
C LEU A 79 -1.53 -6.43 3.59
N ASP A 80 -1.87 -7.62 3.09
CA ASP A 80 -1.12 -8.84 3.36
C ASP A 80 0.33 -8.71 2.87
N ARG A 81 0.53 -8.16 1.67
CA ARG A 81 1.86 -7.88 1.10
C ARG A 81 2.64 -6.88 1.95
N ALA A 82 1.98 -5.84 2.47
CA ALA A 82 2.58 -4.84 3.35
C ALA A 82 3.03 -5.43 4.69
N ILE A 83 2.26 -6.38 5.25
CA ILE A 83 2.62 -7.11 6.47
C ILE A 83 3.84 -7.99 6.21
N GLU A 84 3.86 -8.75 5.11
CA GLU A 84 5.01 -9.58 4.73
C GLU A 84 6.28 -8.75 4.54
N LEU A 85 6.19 -7.63 3.81
CA LEU A 85 7.30 -6.72 3.59
C LEU A 85 7.82 -6.14 4.92
N SER A 86 6.92 -5.69 5.79
CA SER A 86 7.27 -5.19 7.12
C SER A 86 7.96 -6.25 7.98
N SER A 87 7.54 -7.52 7.87
CA SER A 87 8.18 -8.65 8.55
C SER A 87 9.59 -8.93 8.02
N ILE A 88 9.82 -8.80 6.71
CA ILE A 88 11.15 -8.98 6.10
C ILE A 88 12.10 -7.88 6.59
N MET A 89 11.66 -6.61 6.54
CA MET A 89 12.44 -5.46 7.00
C MET A 89 12.77 -5.54 8.50
N SER A 90 11.82 -6.04 9.31
CA SER A 90 12.04 -6.27 10.74
C SER A 90 13.02 -7.42 11.03
N ALA A 91 13.13 -8.39 10.12
CA ALA A 91 14.06 -9.51 10.27
C ALA A 91 15.49 -9.15 9.82
N ASP A 92 15.63 -8.37 8.74
CA ASP A 92 16.94 -7.92 8.23
C ASP A 92 17.61 -6.89 9.16
N SER A 93 16.82 -6.07 9.87
CA SER A 93 17.33 -5.12 10.88
C SER A 93 17.90 -5.80 12.14
N MET A 94 17.80 -7.12 12.27
CA MET A 94 18.41 -7.92 13.34
C MET A 94 19.76 -8.58 12.97
N GLN A 95 20.31 -8.31 11.78
CA GLN A 95 21.66 -8.77 11.37
C GLN A 95 22.71 -7.65 11.45
#